data_AF-A0A9P1BJ49-F1
#
_entry.id   AF-A0A9P1BJ49-F1
#
_cell.length_a   1.000
_cell.length_b   1.000
_cell.length_c   1.000
_cell.angle_alpha   90.00
_cell.angle_beta   90.00
_cell.angle_gamma   90.00
#
_symmetry.space_group_name_H-M   'P 1'
#
loop_
_entity.id
_entity.type
_entity.pdbx_description
1 polymer ?
#
loop_
_entity_poly.entity_id
_entity_poly.type
_entity_poly.pdbx_seq_one_letter_code
_entity_poly.pdbx_strand_id
1 'polypeptide(L)'
;MAYTQISAGFGYTVLLRSDGSAVAIGQNEYGQCSIPALDEGMAYIQVAAGVLHTVLLRSDGSAVAIGQNNYGQFNIPALEDEMAYAQISAGFDYTMLLRSDGSAVAIGRNEYGQCSIPALDEGMWYTQIAAGLHHTVLLRSDGSAVAIGQNGDGQCNIPSPEPGMCYISDMRVGRDLTAQLELAGEDDAVTLIGSSLAGEERFRLTAHGDDSAWETYKRIARELKMNLWNLHLVLPDGQLLAKVCRTNPASSVADVATQFPSHN
;
A
#
# COMPACT_ATOMS: atom_id res chain seq x y z
N MET A 1 20.22 11.54 14.86
CA MET A 1 18.98 10.75 15.00
C MET A 1 17.79 11.68 14.88
N ALA A 2 16.73 11.25 14.20
CA ALA A 2 15.51 12.03 14.01
C ALA A 2 14.27 11.16 14.23
N TYR A 3 13.11 11.79 14.48
CA TYR A 3 11.83 11.11 14.42
C TYR A 3 11.35 11.09 12.97
N THR A 4 11.01 9.90 12.46
CA THR A 4 10.65 9.66 11.05
C THR A 4 9.16 9.46 10.85
N GLN A 5 8.44 9.05 11.89
CA GLN A 5 6.98 8.89 11.87
C GLN A 5 6.38 9.23 13.23
N ILE A 6 5.17 9.77 13.20
CA ILE A 6 4.31 10.00 14.37
C ILE A 6 2.95 9.37 14.10
N SER A 7 2.35 8.77 15.12
CA SER A 7 0.96 8.31 15.11
C SER A 7 0.28 8.69 16.41
N ALA A 8 -0.88 9.35 16.33
CA ALA A 8 -1.64 9.80 17.48
C ALA A 8 -2.83 8.88 17.73
N GLY A 9 -2.92 8.33 18.94
CA GLY A 9 -4.09 7.61 19.43
C GLY A 9 -5.03 8.54 20.19
N PHE A 10 -5.99 7.98 20.93
CA PHE A 10 -7.01 8.79 21.64
C PHE A 10 -6.44 9.68 22.75
N GLY A 11 -5.49 9.15 23.53
CA GLY A 11 -4.87 9.84 24.67
C GLY A 11 -3.35 9.67 24.75
N TYR A 12 -2.72 9.16 23.69
CA TYR A 12 -1.30 8.84 23.65
C TYR A 12 -0.74 9.03 22.24
N THR A 13 0.58 9.05 22.10
CA THR A 13 1.29 9.23 20.83
C THR A 13 2.43 8.24 20.72
N VAL A 14 2.65 7.72 19.53
CA VAL A 14 3.77 6.82 19.19
C VAL A 14 4.68 7.52 18.19
N LEU A 15 5.98 7.44 18.44
CA LEU A 15 7.03 8.08 17.66
C LEU A 15 8.02 7.02 17.19
N LEU A 16 8.25 6.95 15.88
CA LEU A 16 9.29 6.13 15.28
C LEU A 16 10.55 6.95 15.07
N ARG A 17 11.71 6.38 15.40
CA ARG A 17 13.02 6.99 15.21
C ARG A 17 13.74 6.42 13.98
N SER A 18 14.66 7.23 13.44
CA SER A 18 15.50 6.87 12.30
C SER A 18 16.44 5.68 12.55
N ASP A 19 16.64 5.30 13.81
CA ASP A 19 17.44 4.13 14.21
C ASP A 19 16.62 2.84 14.31
N GLY A 20 15.32 2.89 14.01
CA GLY A 20 14.42 1.74 14.10
C GLY A 20 13.81 1.51 15.48
N SER A 21 14.11 2.34 16.48
CA SER A 21 13.42 2.29 17.78
C SER A 21 12.10 3.07 17.75
N ALA A 22 11.15 2.69 18.61
CA ALA A 22 9.91 3.42 18.81
C ALA A 22 9.71 3.78 20.28
N VAL A 23 9.07 4.91 20.56
CA VAL A 23 8.66 5.33 21.90
C VAL A 23 7.21 5.80 21.87
N ALA A 24 6.48 5.49 22.92
CA ALA A 24 5.12 5.94 23.11
C ALA A 24 4.98 6.71 24.43
N ILE A 25 4.17 7.76 24.41
CA ILE A 25 3.95 8.68 25.54
C ILE A 25 2.47 9.02 25.68
N GLY A 26 2.02 9.22 26.93
CA GLY A 26 0.65 9.58 27.26
C GLY A 26 -0.06 8.49 28.04
N GLN A 27 -1.35 8.33 27.79
CA GLN A 27 -2.23 7.37 28.43
C GLN A 27 -1.72 5.92 28.28
N ASN A 28 -1.68 5.16 29.37
CA ASN A 28 -1.08 3.80 29.37
C ASN A 28 -1.80 2.78 30.27
N GLU A 29 -3.07 2.96 30.62
CA GLU A 29 -3.77 2.04 31.54
C GLU A 29 -3.91 0.62 30.97
N TYR A 30 -3.81 0.46 29.65
CA TYR A 30 -3.87 -0.83 28.96
C TYR A 30 -2.50 -1.32 28.47
N GLY A 31 -1.41 -0.58 28.75
CA GLY A 31 -0.07 -0.92 28.24
C GLY A 31 0.17 -0.49 26.78
N GLN A 32 -0.67 0.37 26.21
CA GLN A 32 -0.55 0.85 24.83
C GLN A 32 0.71 1.69 24.55
N CYS A 33 1.39 2.17 25.60
CA CYS A 33 2.69 2.83 25.50
C CYS A 33 3.89 1.92 25.81
N SER A 34 3.66 0.66 26.21
CA SER A 34 4.70 -0.28 26.62
C SER A 34 5.36 -0.97 25.42
N ILE A 35 6.06 -0.18 24.58
CA ILE A 35 6.72 -0.68 23.36
C ILE A 35 7.71 -1.81 23.71
N PRO A 36 7.60 -3.00 23.08
CA PRO A 36 8.53 -4.10 23.30
C PRO A 36 9.96 -3.75 22.90
N ALA A 37 10.94 -4.34 23.59
CA ALA A 37 12.31 -4.34 23.10
C ALA A 37 12.42 -5.16 21.81
N LEU A 38 13.35 -4.77 20.95
CA LEU A 38 13.70 -5.49 19.74
C LEU A 38 14.94 -6.36 19.99
N ASP A 39 14.99 -7.51 19.32
CA ASP A 39 16.20 -8.33 19.25
C ASP A 39 17.30 -7.61 18.46
N GLU A 40 18.55 -8.02 18.64
CA GLU A 40 19.69 -7.41 17.96
C GLU A 40 19.53 -7.49 16.43
N GLY A 41 19.74 -6.35 15.76
CA GLY A 41 19.59 -6.23 14.31
C GLY A 41 18.16 -6.03 13.81
N MET A 42 17.15 -6.04 14.68
CA MET A 42 15.76 -5.73 14.31
C MET A 42 15.45 -4.24 14.47
N ALA A 43 14.53 -3.76 13.65
CA ALA A 43 14.01 -2.40 13.67
C ALA A 43 12.49 -2.39 13.53
N TYR A 44 11.83 -1.40 14.13
CA TYR A 44 10.49 -1.00 13.72
C TYR A 44 10.61 -0.14 12.47
N ILE A 45 9.72 -0.37 11.51
CA ILE A 45 9.68 0.35 10.22
C ILE A 45 8.38 1.13 10.02
N GLN A 46 7.35 0.82 10.81
CA GLN A 46 6.09 1.57 10.84
C GLN A 46 5.46 1.47 12.23
N VAL A 47 4.78 2.53 12.65
CA VAL A 47 3.94 2.56 13.86
C VAL A 47 2.53 3.04 13.52
N ALA A 48 1.52 2.45 14.18
CA ALA A 48 0.14 2.89 14.08
C ALA A 48 -0.52 2.87 15.46
N ALA A 49 -1.11 4.00 15.85
CA ALA A 49 -1.82 4.17 17.11
C ALA A 49 -3.33 4.08 16.86
N GLY A 50 -3.98 3.05 17.42
CA GLY A 50 -5.42 2.98 17.54
C GLY A 50 -5.90 3.74 18.77
N VAL A 51 -7.17 3.57 19.14
CA VAL A 51 -7.75 4.29 20.29
C VAL A 51 -7.09 3.87 21.61
N LEU A 52 -6.96 2.56 21.85
CA LEU A 52 -6.37 2.01 23.07
C LEU A 52 -5.32 0.90 22.82
N HIS A 53 -4.81 0.78 21.59
CA HIS A 53 -3.78 -0.19 21.23
C HIS A 53 -2.81 0.36 20.18
N THR A 54 -1.56 -0.06 20.25
CA THR A 54 -0.49 0.29 19.31
C THR A 54 -0.14 -0.93 18.47
N VAL A 55 0.05 -0.73 17.17
CA VAL A 55 0.57 -1.73 16.23
C VAL A 55 1.94 -1.26 15.75
N LEU A 56 2.90 -2.18 15.68
CA LEU A 56 4.26 -1.93 15.22
C LEU A 56 4.64 -2.95 14.15
N LEU A 57 5.15 -2.45 13.02
CA LEU A 57 5.68 -3.28 11.93
C LEU A 57 7.19 -3.39 12.08
N ARG A 58 7.72 -4.60 12.00
CA ARG A 58 9.15 -4.91 12.14
C ARG A 58 9.83 -5.06 10.77
N SER A 59 11.14 -4.88 10.76
CA SER A 59 11.99 -4.96 9.57
C SER A 59 12.07 -6.35 8.95
N ASP A 60 11.71 -7.39 9.69
CA ASP A 60 11.59 -8.77 9.20
C ASP A 60 10.25 -9.06 8.52
N GLY A 61 9.35 -8.08 8.43
CA GLY A 61 8.03 -8.24 7.86
C GLY A 61 6.98 -8.76 8.84
N SER A 62 7.33 -9.07 10.08
CA SER A 62 6.34 -9.40 11.11
C SER A 62 5.74 -8.14 11.75
N ALA A 63 4.58 -8.28 12.39
CA ALA A 63 3.95 -7.18 13.13
C ALA A 63 3.58 -7.64 14.55
N VAL A 64 3.62 -6.70 15.49
CA VAL A 64 3.18 -6.91 16.88
C VAL A 64 2.25 -5.80 17.30
N ALA A 65 1.36 -6.09 18.25
CA ALA A 65 0.50 -5.08 18.83
C ALA A 65 0.43 -5.21 20.36
N ILE A 66 0.20 -4.09 21.02
CA ILE A 66 0.16 -3.93 22.48
C ILE A 66 -1.01 -3.03 22.88
N GLY A 67 -1.47 -3.12 24.13
CA GLY A 67 -2.61 -2.34 24.63
C GLY A 67 -3.84 -3.19 24.87
N GLN A 68 -5.01 -2.58 24.72
CA GLN A 68 -6.31 -3.25 24.90
C GLN A 68 -6.55 -4.34 23.85
N ASN A 69 -7.12 -5.47 24.28
CA ASN A 69 -7.42 -6.61 23.39
C ASN A 69 -8.77 -7.28 23.65
N ASN A 70 -9.78 -6.52 24.09
CA ASN A 70 -11.09 -7.09 24.42
C ASN A 70 -11.78 -7.78 23.23
N TYR A 71 -11.39 -7.46 22.00
CA TYR A 71 -11.94 -8.02 20.77
C TYR A 71 -10.93 -8.81 19.94
N GLY A 72 -9.71 -9.03 20.43
CA GLY A 72 -8.66 -9.71 19.67
C GLY A 72 -7.92 -8.81 18.66
N GLN A 73 -8.00 -7.48 18.79
CA GLN A 73 -7.35 -6.52 17.91
C GLN A 73 -5.81 -6.63 17.81
N PHE A 74 -5.14 -7.29 18.76
CA PHE A 74 -3.70 -7.57 18.66
C PHE A 74 -3.35 -9.02 18.30
N ASN A 75 -4.34 -9.88 18.01
CA ASN A 75 -4.14 -11.29 17.67
C ASN A 75 -3.67 -11.42 16.21
N ILE A 76 -2.52 -10.81 15.89
CA ILE A 76 -1.96 -10.75 14.55
C ILE A 76 -1.66 -12.17 14.06
N PRO A 77 -2.22 -12.60 12.91
CA PRO A 77 -1.94 -13.93 12.38
C PRO A 77 -0.46 -14.12 12.07
N ALA A 78 0.05 -15.32 12.36
CA ALA A 78 1.35 -15.74 11.84
C ALA A 78 1.33 -15.73 10.30
N LEU A 79 2.46 -15.39 9.72
CA LEU A 79 2.67 -15.43 8.28
C LEU A 79 3.26 -16.79 7.88
N GLU A 80 2.94 -17.22 6.67
CA GLU A 80 3.63 -18.33 6.01
C GLU A 80 5.05 -17.92 5.62
N ASP A 81 5.92 -18.90 5.34
CA ASP A 81 7.28 -18.62 4.87
C ASP A 81 7.24 -17.71 3.63
N GLU A 82 8.18 -16.76 3.54
CA GLU A 82 8.30 -15.75 2.47
C GLU A 82 7.25 -14.63 2.45
N MET A 83 6.21 -14.70 3.30
CA MET A 83 5.25 -13.60 3.45
C MET A 83 5.71 -12.56 4.46
N ALA A 84 5.35 -11.30 4.21
CA ALA A 84 5.57 -10.17 5.11
C ALA A 84 4.30 -9.33 5.22
N TYR A 85 4.15 -8.58 6.32
CA TYR A 85 3.27 -7.43 6.36
C TYR A 85 4.00 -6.23 5.74
N ALA A 86 3.32 -5.55 4.82
CA ALA A 86 3.83 -4.38 4.11
C ALA A 86 3.32 -3.06 4.71
N GLN A 87 2.13 -3.09 5.32
CA GLN A 87 1.54 -1.91 5.95
C GLN A 87 0.70 -2.30 7.16
N ILE A 88 0.68 -1.43 8.16
CA ILE A 88 -0.21 -1.50 9.32
C ILE A 88 -1.09 -0.25 9.43
N SER A 89 -2.29 -0.42 9.97
CA SER A 89 -3.17 0.67 10.42
C SER A 89 -4.02 0.21 11.60
N ALA A 90 -4.39 1.12 12.50
CA ALA A 90 -5.12 0.81 13.72
C ALA A 90 -6.36 1.69 13.85
N GLY A 91 -7.52 1.07 14.11
CA GLY A 91 -8.79 1.76 14.33
C GLY A 91 -9.17 1.85 15.81
N PHE A 92 -10.47 1.89 16.11
CA PHE A 92 -10.95 1.99 17.50
C PHE A 92 -10.60 0.72 18.30
N ASP A 93 -11.15 -0.42 17.90
CA ASP A 93 -10.97 -1.74 18.53
C ASP A 93 -10.60 -2.80 17.49
N TYR A 94 -9.89 -2.42 16.41
CA TYR A 94 -9.48 -3.34 15.37
C TYR A 94 -8.18 -2.88 14.69
N THR A 95 -7.46 -3.83 14.09
CA THR A 95 -6.20 -3.64 13.38
C THR A 95 -6.33 -4.09 11.93
N MET A 96 -5.72 -3.33 11.03
CA MET A 96 -5.58 -3.60 9.60
C MET A 96 -4.12 -3.94 9.28
N LEU A 97 -3.94 -4.98 8.47
CA LEU A 97 -2.65 -5.49 8.02
C LEU A 97 -2.71 -5.68 6.50
N LEU A 98 -1.80 -5.04 5.77
CA LEU A 98 -1.58 -5.33 4.35
C LEU A 98 -0.44 -6.34 4.26
N ARG A 99 -0.66 -7.44 3.57
CA ARG A 99 0.35 -8.46 3.32
C ARG A 99 1.14 -8.14 2.06
N SER A 100 2.33 -8.74 1.96
CA SER A 100 3.20 -8.60 0.81
C SER A 100 2.48 -9.07 -0.44
N ASP A 101 1.77 -10.19 -0.47
CA ASP A 101 0.98 -10.60 -1.65
C ASP A 101 -0.15 -9.64 -2.07
N GLY A 102 -0.34 -8.54 -1.32
CA GLY A 102 -1.34 -7.53 -1.59
C GLY A 102 -2.76 -7.92 -1.16
N SER A 103 -2.90 -9.02 -0.43
CA SER A 103 -4.11 -9.30 0.36
C SER A 103 -4.11 -8.47 1.65
N ALA A 104 -5.28 -8.21 2.20
CA ALA A 104 -5.44 -7.48 3.45
C ALA A 104 -6.17 -8.33 4.49
N VAL A 105 -5.79 -8.16 5.75
CA VAL A 105 -6.44 -8.82 6.89
C VAL A 105 -6.84 -7.76 7.90
N ALA A 106 -8.00 -7.97 8.50
CA ALA A 106 -8.51 -7.18 9.60
C ALA A 106 -8.84 -8.07 10.79
N ILE A 107 -8.45 -7.66 11.98
CA ILE A 107 -8.69 -8.39 13.24
C ILE A 107 -9.22 -7.45 14.31
N GLY A 108 -10.06 -7.97 15.21
CA GLY A 108 -10.69 -7.19 16.27
C GLY A 108 -12.20 -7.07 16.10
N ARG A 109 -12.75 -5.95 16.58
CA ARG A 109 -14.20 -5.69 16.59
C ARG A 109 -14.75 -5.55 15.17
N ASN A 110 -15.86 -6.24 14.88
CA ASN A 110 -16.48 -6.28 13.55
C ASN A 110 -18.00 -6.02 13.53
N GLU A 111 -18.54 -5.34 14.55
CA GLU A 111 -19.99 -5.13 14.66
C GLU A 111 -20.62 -4.32 13.52
N TYR A 112 -19.82 -3.51 12.82
CA TYR A 112 -20.26 -2.74 11.66
C TYR A 112 -19.73 -3.31 10.33
N GLY A 113 -19.03 -4.45 10.35
CA GLY A 113 -18.39 -5.00 9.16
C GLY A 113 -17.04 -4.36 8.81
N GLN A 114 -16.42 -3.59 9.70
CA GLN A 114 -15.13 -2.90 9.46
C GLN A 114 -13.93 -3.85 9.24
N CYS A 115 -14.07 -5.12 9.62
CA CYS A 115 -13.10 -6.19 9.35
C CYS A 115 -13.52 -7.12 8.20
N SER A 116 -14.69 -6.90 7.58
CA SER A 116 -15.20 -7.74 6.50
C SER A 116 -14.61 -7.35 5.15
N ILE A 117 -13.30 -7.58 4.97
CA ILE A 117 -12.57 -7.23 3.76
C ILE A 117 -13.17 -7.91 2.53
N PRO A 118 -13.54 -7.16 1.47
CA PRO A 118 -14.05 -7.75 0.24
C PRO A 118 -13.04 -8.69 -0.42
N ALA A 119 -13.53 -9.77 -1.04
CA ALA A 119 -12.70 -10.57 -1.93
C ALA A 119 -12.28 -9.73 -3.14
N LEU A 120 -11.07 -10.01 -3.65
CA LEU A 120 -10.55 -9.40 -4.86
C LEU A 120 -10.72 -10.35 -6.04
N ASP A 121 -10.98 -9.78 -7.23
CA ASP A 121 -10.96 -10.52 -8.48
C ASP A 121 -9.54 -11.03 -8.78
N GLU A 122 -9.42 -12.06 -9.62
CA GLU A 122 -8.14 -12.66 -9.97
C GLU A 122 -7.16 -11.60 -10.53
N GLY A 123 -5.92 -11.63 -10.05
CA GLY A 123 -4.88 -10.68 -10.46
C GLY A 123 -5.03 -9.27 -9.86
N MET A 124 -5.98 -9.05 -8.95
CA MET A 124 -6.10 -7.82 -8.18
C MET A 124 -5.46 -7.94 -6.79
N TRP A 125 -4.94 -6.81 -6.32
CA TRP A 125 -4.42 -6.65 -4.97
C TRP A 125 -4.78 -5.29 -4.40
N TYR A 126 -4.72 -5.16 -3.07
CA TYR A 126 -4.72 -3.90 -2.35
C TYR A 126 -3.32 -3.30 -2.32
N THR A 127 -3.26 -1.98 -2.46
CA THR A 127 -1.99 -1.22 -2.47
C THR A 127 -1.87 -0.33 -1.24
N GLN A 128 -2.97 -0.04 -0.55
CA GLN A 128 -2.96 0.74 0.67
C GLN A 128 -4.17 0.41 1.55
N ILE A 129 -3.95 0.46 2.86
CA ILE A 129 -4.99 0.34 3.89
C ILE A 129 -5.05 1.59 4.76
N ALA A 130 -6.25 1.94 5.22
CA ALA A 130 -6.48 2.94 6.25
C ALA A 130 -7.62 2.50 7.16
N ALA A 131 -7.42 2.64 8.47
CA ALA A 131 -8.41 2.34 9.49
C ALA A 131 -8.93 3.66 10.11
N GLY A 132 -10.24 3.85 10.07
CA GLY A 132 -10.94 4.87 10.84
C GLY A 132 -11.40 4.33 12.20
N LEU A 133 -12.30 5.05 12.88
CA LEU A 133 -12.85 4.58 14.16
C LEU A 133 -13.60 3.24 13.98
N HIS A 134 -14.53 3.21 13.03
CA HIS A 134 -15.42 2.06 12.79
C HIS A 134 -15.60 1.75 11.30
N HIS A 135 -14.68 2.22 10.44
CA HIS A 135 -14.70 1.95 9.00
C HIS A 135 -13.28 1.81 8.47
N THR A 136 -13.13 1.01 7.41
CA THR A 136 -11.85 0.74 6.73
C THR A 136 -11.95 1.23 5.31
N VAL A 137 -10.88 1.85 4.81
CA VAL A 137 -10.71 2.18 3.39
C VAL A 137 -9.53 1.38 2.84
N LEU A 138 -9.73 0.76 1.68
CA LEU A 138 -8.70 0.01 0.96
C LEU A 138 -8.56 0.55 -0.45
N LEU A 139 -7.32 0.87 -0.82
CA LEU A 139 -6.97 1.24 -2.19
C LEU A 139 -6.66 -0.02 -3.00
N ARG A 140 -7.25 -0.13 -4.18
CA ARG A 140 -7.05 -1.25 -5.10
C ARG A 140 -6.06 -0.86 -6.19
N SER A 141 -5.36 -1.88 -6.68
CA SER A 141 -4.38 -1.78 -7.78
C SER A 141 -4.93 -1.38 -9.15
N ASP A 142 -6.26 -1.33 -9.32
CA ASP A 142 -6.91 -0.75 -10.50
C ASP A 142 -7.15 0.77 -10.38
N GLY A 143 -6.69 1.37 -9.28
CA GLY A 143 -6.85 2.78 -8.97
C GLY A 143 -8.25 3.16 -8.48
N SER A 144 -9.07 2.18 -8.10
CA SER A 144 -10.32 2.38 -7.34
C SER A 144 -10.08 2.18 -5.84
N ALA A 145 -11.00 2.64 -5.00
CA ALA A 145 -10.97 2.38 -3.57
C ALA A 145 -12.32 1.83 -3.09
N VAL A 146 -12.30 1.03 -2.03
CA VAL A 146 -13.49 0.48 -1.38
C VAL A 146 -13.47 0.84 0.10
N ALA A 147 -14.64 1.10 0.66
CA ALA A 147 -14.80 1.33 2.09
C ALA A 147 -15.86 0.41 2.69
N ILE A 148 -15.59 -0.09 3.89
CA ILE A 148 -16.45 -1.02 4.64
C ILE A 148 -16.54 -0.57 6.10
N GLY A 149 -17.60 -1.01 6.81
CA GLY A 149 -17.83 -0.62 8.20
C GLY A 149 -19.02 0.31 8.36
N GLN A 150 -19.02 1.07 9.46
CA GLN A 150 -20.07 2.02 9.79
C GLN A 150 -20.15 3.11 8.71
N ASN A 151 -21.37 3.34 8.18
CA ASN A 151 -21.62 4.34 7.13
C ASN A 151 -22.74 5.35 7.50
N GLY A 152 -23.02 5.54 8.79
CA GLY A 152 -24.11 6.42 9.25
C GLY A 152 -23.94 7.89 8.84
N ASP A 153 -22.69 8.32 8.64
CA ASP A 153 -22.31 9.68 8.25
C ASP A 153 -21.85 9.76 6.79
N GLY A 154 -21.98 8.67 6.03
CA GLY A 154 -21.49 8.58 4.66
C GLY A 154 -19.97 8.36 4.54
N GLN A 155 -19.27 7.97 5.61
CA GLN A 155 -17.81 7.77 5.61
C GLN A 155 -17.32 6.63 4.69
N CYS A 156 -18.22 5.74 4.24
CA CYS A 156 -17.92 4.70 3.24
C CYS A 156 -18.33 5.11 1.82
N ASN A 157 -18.87 6.32 1.60
CA ASN A 157 -19.28 6.80 0.28
C ASN A 157 -18.07 7.36 -0.48
N ILE A 158 -17.17 6.47 -0.91
CA ILE A 158 -15.99 6.83 -1.69
C ILE A 158 -16.43 7.41 -3.06
N PRO A 159 -16.01 8.62 -3.43
CA PRO A 159 -16.35 9.17 -4.74
C PRO A 159 -15.69 8.36 -5.86
N SER A 160 -16.33 8.29 -7.02
CA SER A 160 -15.66 7.79 -8.23
C SER A 160 -14.71 8.87 -8.74
N PRO A 161 -13.47 8.53 -9.13
CA PRO A 161 -12.61 9.47 -9.85
C PRO A 161 -13.28 9.93 -11.16
N GLU A 162 -12.99 11.16 -11.58
CA GLU A 162 -13.36 11.64 -12.91
C GLU A 162 -12.69 10.78 -14.01
N PRO A 163 -13.23 10.74 -15.24
CA PRO A 163 -12.58 10.04 -16.34
C PRO A 163 -11.12 10.47 -16.53
N GLY A 164 -10.20 9.51 -16.61
CA GLY A 164 -8.75 9.75 -16.68
C GLY A 164 -8.06 9.92 -15.32
N MET A 165 -8.80 10.00 -14.21
CA MET A 165 -8.23 10.03 -12.87
C MET A 165 -8.24 8.65 -12.23
N CYS A 166 -7.25 8.39 -11.38
CA CYS A 166 -7.24 7.22 -10.51
C CYS A 166 -6.70 7.58 -9.12
N TYR A 167 -7.10 6.80 -8.12
CA TYR A 167 -6.47 6.86 -6.81
C TYR A 167 -5.12 6.15 -6.86
N ILE A 168 -4.07 6.82 -6.39
CA ILE A 168 -2.72 6.26 -6.24
C ILE A 168 -2.31 6.31 -4.78
N SER A 169 -1.52 5.35 -4.32
CA SER A 169 -0.88 5.47 -3.01
C SER A 169 0.33 6.41 -3.15
N ASP A 170 0.46 7.33 -2.20
CA ASP A 170 1.65 8.19 -2.05
C ASP A 170 2.57 7.66 -0.92
N MET A 171 2.56 6.35 -0.68
CA MET A 171 3.30 5.77 0.44
C MET A 171 4.81 5.81 0.18
N ARG A 172 5.47 6.84 0.71
CA ARG A 172 6.94 6.91 0.89
C ARG A 172 7.45 6.05 2.05
N VAL A 173 6.62 5.20 2.65
CA VAL A 173 7.01 4.31 3.75
C VAL A 173 7.06 2.89 3.22
N GLY A 174 8.23 2.51 2.69
CA GLY A 174 8.46 1.22 2.06
C GLY A 174 9.25 1.34 0.75
N ARG A 175 9.49 0.21 0.09
CA ARG A 175 10.13 0.15 -1.23
C ARG A 175 9.13 0.43 -2.37
N ASP A 176 8.14 1.29 -2.17
CA ASP A 176 7.15 1.61 -3.21
C ASP A 176 7.73 2.61 -4.22
N LEU A 177 7.45 2.40 -5.50
CA LEU A 177 7.81 3.28 -6.59
C LEU A 177 6.59 3.61 -7.42
N THR A 178 6.10 4.84 -7.27
CA THR A 178 5.21 5.46 -8.26
C THR A 178 6.06 6.21 -9.27
N ALA A 179 5.98 5.81 -10.54
CA ALA A 179 6.69 6.44 -11.64
C ALA A 179 5.72 6.82 -12.75
N GLN A 180 5.84 8.04 -13.26
CA GLN A 180 5.24 8.45 -14.51
C GLN A 180 5.96 7.71 -15.64
N LEU A 181 5.20 6.97 -16.44
CA LEU A 181 5.70 6.17 -17.54
C LEU A 181 5.54 6.96 -18.85
N GLU A 182 6.66 7.29 -19.47
CA GLU A 182 6.72 7.78 -20.83
C GLU A 182 7.05 6.62 -21.76
N LEU A 183 6.31 6.53 -22.87
CA LEU A 183 6.52 5.55 -23.93
C LEU A 183 6.98 6.33 -25.15
N ALA A 184 8.21 6.11 -25.58
CA ALA A 184 8.81 6.75 -26.73
C ALA A 184 9.32 5.69 -27.70
N GLY A 185 8.77 5.64 -28.91
CA GLY A 185 9.18 4.66 -29.91
C GLY A 185 8.97 5.13 -31.34
N GLU A 186 9.82 4.64 -32.23
CA GLU A 186 9.64 4.61 -33.67
C GLU A 186 9.59 3.12 -34.08
N ASP A 187 8.64 2.76 -34.94
CA ASP A 187 8.46 1.39 -35.48
C ASP A 187 8.29 0.29 -34.40
N ASP A 188 9.12 -0.75 -34.45
CA ASP A 188 9.04 -1.98 -33.66
C ASP A 188 9.64 -1.87 -32.24
N ALA A 189 10.36 -0.78 -31.93
CA ALA A 189 11.04 -0.61 -30.65
C ALA A 189 10.43 0.52 -29.82
N VAL A 190 9.97 0.18 -28.62
CA VAL A 190 9.40 1.14 -27.66
C VAL A 190 10.34 1.28 -26.46
N THR A 191 10.78 2.50 -26.19
CA THR A 191 11.52 2.86 -24.99
C THR A 191 10.54 3.26 -23.90
N LEU A 192 10.59 2.56 -22.77
CA LEU A 192 9.85 2.83 -21.56
C LEU A 192 10.74 3.60 -20.59
N ILE A 193 10.35 4.82 -20.24
CA ILE A 193 11.06 5.67 -19.29
C ILE A 193 10.16 5.89 -18.09
N GLY A 194 10.57 5.42 -16.93
CA GLY A 194 9.85 5.67 -15.68
C GLY A 194 10.50 6.77 -14.88
N SER A 195 9.82 7.89 -14.70
CA SER A 195 10.31 9.04 -13.94
C SER A 195 9.56 9.20 -12.63
N SER A 196 10.23 9.60 -11.56
CA SER A 196 9.57 9.99 -10.31
C SER A 196 8.69 11.23 -10.54
N LEU A 197 7.81 11.54 -9.59
CA LEU A 197 7.01 12.77 -9.61
C LEU A 197 7.85 14.06 -9.60
N ALA A 198 9.14 13.98 -9.27
CA ALA A 198 10.09 15.09 -9.34
C ALA A 198 10.82 15.18 -10.69
N GLY A 199 10.50 14.31 -11.66
CA GLY A 199 11.14 14.25 -12.98
C GLY A 199 12.47 13.49 -13.02
N GLU A 200 12.89 12.85 -11.93
CA GLU A 200 14.10 12.02 -11.91
C GLU A 200 13.81 10.66 -12.57
N GLU A 201 14.59 10.28 -13.59
CA GLU A 201 14.52 8.95 -14.21
C GLU A 201 14.88 7.85 -13.19
N ARG A 202 14.00 6.86 -13.05
CA ARG A 202 14.12 5.73 -12.12
C ARG A 202 14.47 4.44 -12.84
N PHE A 203 14.00 4.29 -14.08
CA PHE A 203 14.40 3.23 -14.98
C PHE A 203 14.21 3.62 -16.44
N ARG A 204 14.92 2.91 -17.31
CA ARG A 204 14.79 2.97 -18.76
C ARG A 204 14.94 1.58 -19.33
N LEU A 205 13.98 1.16 -20.14
CA LEU A 205 13.93 -0.17 -20.74
C LEU A 205 13.49 -0.09 -22.19
N THR A 206 13.95 -1.02 -23.01
CA THR A 206 13.45 -1.20 -24.38
C THR A 206 12.65 -2.49 -24.46
N ALA A 207 11.46 -2.40 -25.05
CA ALA A 207 10.60 -3.52 -25.40
C ALA A 207 10.26 -3.48 -26.89
N HIS A 208 9.85 -4.62 -27.44
CA HIS A 208 9.27 -4.67 -28.77
C HIS A 208 7.83 -4.16 -28.71
N GLY A 209 7.34 -3.53 -29.78
CA GLY A 209 5.95 -3.08 -29.86
C GLY A 209 4.95 -4.22 -29.61
N ASP A 210 5.24 -5.39 -30.15
CA ASP A 210 4.44 -6.62 -30.01
C ASP A 210 4.58 -7.32 -28.64
N ASP A 211 5.50 -6.88 -27.77
CA ASP A 211 5.64 -7.49 -26.45
C ASP A 211 4.35 -7.29 -25.65
N SER A 212 3.97 -8.30 -24.84
CA SER A 212 2.85 -8.14 -23.92
C SER A 212 3.13 -7.01 -22.92
N ALA A 213 2.19 -6.07 -22.80
CA ALA A 213 2.30 -4.98 -21.83
C ALA A 213 2.37 -5.52 -20.39
N TRP A 214 1.67 -6.61 -20.09
CA TRP A 214 1.69 -7.25 -18.78
C TRP A 214 3.03 -7.92 -18.46
N GLU A 215 3.61 -8.66 -19.40
CA GLU A 215 4.93 -9.27 -19.21
C GLU A 215 6.03 -8.22 -19.08
N THR A 216 5.91 -7.12 -19.83
CA THR A 216 6.79 -5.96 -19.74
C THR A 216 6.69 -5.31 -18.36
N TYR A 217 5.47 -5.11 -17.85
CA TYR A 217 5.27 -4.59 -16.50
C TYR A 217 5.91 -5.50 -15.43
N LYS A 218 5.74 -6.82 -15.54
CA LYS A 218 6.42 -7.78 -14.65
C LYS A 218 7.94 -7.78 -14.80
N ARG A 219 8.45 -7.48 -16.00
CA ARG A 219 9.89 -7.36 -16.25
C ARG A 219 10.46 -6.13 -15.56
N ILE A 220 9.78 -4.97 -15.62
CA ILE A 220 10.20 -3.74 -14.94
C ILE A 220 10.32 -3.98 -13.43
N ALA A 221 9.32 -4.61 -12.80
CA ALA A 221 9.36 -4.93 -11.38
C ALA A 221 10.59 -5.81 -11.03
N ARG A 222 10.88 -6.84 -11.84
CA ARG A 222 12.05 -7.72 -11.66
C ARG A 222 13.38 -6.97 -11.79
N GLU A 223 13.51 -6.09 -12.79
CA GLU A 223 14.74 -5.31 -12.99
C GLU A 223 14.99 -4.32 -11.84
N LEU A 224 13.92 -3.75 -11.29
CA LEU A 224 13.97 -2.89 -10.11
C LEU A 224 14.18 -3.67 -8.80
N LYS A 225 14.15 -5.02 -8.83
CA LYS A 225 14.15 -5.89 -7.65
C LYS A 225 13.04 -5.52 -6.66
N MET A 226 11.88 -5.21 -7.23
CA MET A 226 10.67 -4.83 -6.51
C MET A 226 9.59 -5.87 -6.75
N ASN A 227 8.71 -6.05 -5.78
CA ASN A 227 7.50 -6.82 -6.04
C ASN A 227 6.54 -5.98 -6.90
N LEU A 228 5.68 -6.66 -7.66
CA LEU A 228 4.73 -5.98 -8.55
C LEU A 228 3.82 -4.99 -7.83
N TRP A 229 3.40 -5.33 -6.62
CA TRP A 229 2.48 -4.51 -5.84
C TRP A 229 3.15 -3.28 -5.21
N ASN A 230 4.48 -3.19 -5.23
CA ASN A 230 5.23 -2.01 -4.84
C ASN A 230 5.50 -1.06 -6.03
N LEU A 231 5.17 -1.46 -7.27
CA LEU A 231 5.42 -0.66 -8.47
C LEU A 231 4.09 -0.08 -8.98
N HIS A 232 4.02 1.23 -9.19
CA HIS A 232 2.88 1.90 -9.80
C HIS A 232 3.35 2.71 -11.00
N LEU A 233 3.03 2.25 -12.21
CA LEU A 233 3.35 2.96 -13.45
C LEU A 233 2.14 3.73 -13.93
N VAL A 234 2.25 5.05 -13.93
CA VAL A 234 1.19 5.98 -14.34
C VAL A 234 1.43 6.40 -15.79
N LEU A 235 0.51 6.06 -16.69
CA LEU A 235 0.53 6.44 -18.10
C LEU A 235 0.25 7.94 -18.29
N PRO A 236 0.54 8.52 -19.47
CA PRO A 236 0.33 9.94 -19.72
C PRO A 236 -1.12 10.43 -19.58
N ASP A 237 -2.15 9.58 -19.74
CA ASP A 237 -3.56 9.91 -19.44
C ASP A 237 -3.91 9.81 -17.96
N GLY A 238 -2.97 9.47 -17.09
CA GLY A 238 -3.21 9.27 -15.65
C GLY A 238 -3.72 7.88 -15.28
N GLN A 239 -3.89 6.96 -16.23
CA GLN A 239 -4.24 5.58 -15.91
C GLN A 239 -3.03 4.78 -15.41
N LEU A 240 -3.27 3.80 -14.54
CA LEU A 240 -2.25 2.83 -14.18
C LEU A 240 -2.07 1.82 -15.32
N LEU A 241 -0.82 1.52 -15.70
CA LEU A 241 -0.52 0.47 -16.69
C LEU A 241 -1.16 -0.87 -16.28
N ALA A 242 -1.12 -1.21 -14.99
CA ALA A 242 -1.76 -2.40 -14.46
C ALA A 242 -3.26 -2.43 -14.73
N LYS A 243 -3.95 -1.28 -14.70
CA LYS A 243 -5.38 -1.17 -15.04
C LYS A 243 -5.61 -1.46 -16.51
N VAL A 244 -4.83 -0.83 -17.40
CA VAL A 244 -4.92 -1.03 -18.85
C VAL A 244 -4.71 -2.49 -19.23
N CYS A 245 -3.66 -3.12 -18.70
CA CYS A 245 -3.37 -4.54 -18.93
C CYS A 245 -4.49 -5.45 -18.42
N ARG A 246 -5.21 -5.09 -17.36
CA ARG A 246 -6.36 -5.90 -16.90
C ARG A 246 -7.59 -5.73 -17.76
N THR A 247 -7.90 -4.51 -18.17
CA THR A 247 -9.04 -4.24 -19.06
C THR A 247 -8.84 -4.84 -20.44
N ASN A 248 -7.60 -4.95 -20.89
CA ASN A 248 -7.21 -5.60 -22.13
C ASN A 248 -5.95 -6.47 -21.93
N PRO A 249 -6.10 -7.73 -21.46
CA PRO A 249 -4.96 -8.64 -21.21
C PRO A 249 -4.11 -8.97 -22.44
N ALA A 250 -4.68 -8.79 -23.64
CA ALA A 250 -3.99 -8.98 -24.91
C ALA A 250 -3.24 -7.73 -25.37
N SER A 251 -3.27 -6.62 -24.62
CA SER A 251 -2.59 -5.38 -25.00
C SER A 251 -1.08 -5.60 -25.15
N SER A 252 -0.59 -5.20 -26.32
CA SER A 252 0.83 -5.07 -26.62
C SER A 252 1.38 -3.75 -26.09
N VAL A 253 2.71 -3.61 -26.00
CA VAL A 253 3.35 -2.34 -25.64
C VAL A 253 2.98 -1.24 -26.64
N ALA A 254 2.85 -1.57 -27.93
CA ALA A 254 2.40 -0.65 -28.96
C ALA A 254 0.94 -0.19 -28.75
N ASP A 255 0.03 -1.08 -28.34
CA ASP A 255 -1.36 -0.71 -28.03
C ASP A 255 -1.47 0.30 -26.88
N VAL A 256 -0.53 0.22 -25.92
CA VAL A 256 -0.44 1.18 -24.81
C VAL A 256 0.21 2.49 -25.28
N ALA A 257 1.25 2.42 -26.10
CA ALA A 257 1.99 3.59 -26.58
C ALA A 257 1.19 4.44 -27.58
N THR A 258 0.42 3.82 -28.47
CA THR A 258 -0.36 4.51 -29.53
C THR A 258 -1.51 5.37 -28.99
N GLN A 259 -1.87 5.22 -27.71
CA GLN A 259 -2.80 6.12 -27.02
C GLN A 259 -2.21 7.51 -26.77
N PHE A 260 -0.88 7.66 -26.93
CA PHE A 260 -0.13 8.88 -26.61
C PHE A 260 0.81 9.23 -27.77
N PRO A 261 0.34 9.95 -28.81
CA PRO A 261 1.23 10.37 -29.88
C PRO A 261 2.34 11.26 -29.31
N SER A 262 3.59 10.97 -29.73
CA SER A 262 4.76 11.74 -29.35
C SER A 262 4.57 13.22 -29.68
N HIS A 263 4.66 14.08 -28.66
CA HIS A 263 4.80 15.51 -28.89
C HIS A 263 6.19 15.77 -29.48
N ASN A 264 6.22 15.97 -30.81
CA ASN A 264 7.36 16.56 -31.51
C ASN A 264 7.60 18.01 -31.04
#